data_AF-A0A1J4J7J2-F1
#
_entry.id   AF-A0A1J4J7J2-F1
#
_cell.length_a   1.000
_cell.length_b   1.000
_cell.length_c   1.000
_cell.angle_alpha   90.00
_cell.angle_beta   90.00
_cell.angle_gamma   90.00
#
_symmetry.space_group_name_H-M   'P 1'
#
loop_
_entity.id
_entity.type
_entity.pdbx_description
1 polymer ?
#
loop_
_entity_poly.entity_id
_entity_poly.type
_entity_poly.pdbx_seq_one_letter_code
_entity_poly.pdbx_strand_id
1 'polypeptide(L)'
;MASIYHTQIDMFKISSLFCQEFPETISINSYDERFWSLANNFIKSQILQEEKDYKKFSDFHNKIFKNESEAINFLNLSGKYLSNGGYVPNMLGEMRPANTLSISENIPIDIINFLTLVKKDDDIRAKLADSRIINPFLSRTDMNCIFKEMQTELQRVLENDEYENDHEIMEAVRKLNLQNKNLSKKIFSPPTAEEKARRSLFKKIFIANVKNRLNELDNPKEHDMIRWPYELIQNAKDSIVNTAQKSVDITIKFTDDYVDFIHNGAPFTAEAMLGLLYKYSEGKESPTKESTGFLTTHTLSKIVNVQGDVYIDNERVHGFTVTIDREGKTDEDFGRSIDKMEASKKYHNKPFGETKFHYPLRSSIATRNRDLGINSLRENMSLFYCFAQQSIVLLLLTTTKNQHFVPKTKREKFVKYKRQIAPTMIDLYSFQ
;
A
#
# COMPACT_ATOMS: atom_id res chain seq x y z
N MET A 1 0.03 19.75 25.52
CA MET A 1 1.08 20.17 26.48
C MET A 1 2.46 19.63 26.12
N ALA A 2 2.65 18.32 25.89
CA ALA A 2 3.96 17.78 25.49
C ALA A 2 4.52 18.40 24.19
N SER A 3 3.71 18.62 23.16
CA SER A 3 4.17 19.13 21.84
C SER A 3 4.84 20.51 21.88
N ILE A 4 4.40 21.40 22.78
CA ILE A 4 4.95 22.75 22.93
C ILE A 4 6.39 22.67 23.40
N TYR A 5 6.63 21.90 24.47
CA TYR A 5 7.98 21.70 25.01
C TYR A 5 8.90 21.03 23.98
N HIS A 6 8.40 20.08 23.19
CA HIS A 6 9.20 19.47 22.12
C HIS A 6 9.60 20.48 21.04
N THR A 7 8.66 21.32 20.58
CA THR A 7 8.95 22.38 19.60
C THR A 7 9.98 23.37 20.10
N GLN A 8 9.87 23.80 21.36
CA GLN A 8 10.82 24.76 21.94
C GLN A 8 12.20 24.14 22.19
N ILE A 9 12.27 22.87 22.59
CA ILE A 9 13.53 22.12 22.71
C ILE A 9 14.23 22.04 21.35
N ASP A 10 13.50 21.74 20.29
CA ASP A 10 14.07 21.61 18.95
C ASP A 10 14.46 22.98 18.37
N MET A 11 13.64 24.02 18.56
CA MET A 11 14.00 25.41 18.22
C MET A 11 15.25 25.89 18.96
N PHE A 12 15.37 25.57 20.25
CA PHE A 12 16.54 25.89 21.04
C PHE A 12 17.80 25.20 20.50
N LYS A 13 17.76 23.87 20.28
CA LYS A 13 18.87 23.10 19.69
C LYS A 13 19.30 23.65 18.33
N ILE A 14 18.34 24.05 17.50
CA ILE A 14 18.63 24.68 16.21
C ILE A 14 19.32 26.03 16.44
N SER A 15 18.76 26.88 17.29
CA SER A 15 19.30 28.22 17.54
C SER A 15 20.70 28.21 18.16
N SER A 16 21.04 27.21 18.97
CA SER A 16 22.35 27.12 19.64
C SER A 16 23.51 26.86 18.69
N LEU A 17 23.23 26.58 17.42
CA LEU A 17 24.23 26.41 16.38
C LEU A 17 24.62 27.74 15.70
N PHE A 18 23.77 28.78 15.79
CA PHE A 18 24.00 30.07 15.12
C PHE A 18 24.06 31.26 16.09
N CYS A 19 23.45 31.15 17.26
CA CYS A 19 23.53 32.18 18.29
C CYS A 19 24.79 31.95 19.15
N GLN A 20 25.82 32.77 18.93
CA GLN A 20 27.10 32.68 19.64
C GLN A 20 27.01 33.04 21.14
N GLU A 21 26.00 33.81 21.55
CA GLU A 21 25.73 34.14 22.95
C GLU A 21 24.23 34.00 23.25
N PHE A 22 23.91 33.20 24.27
CA PHE A 22 22.58 33.21 24.88
C PHE A 22 22.60 34.20 26.04
N PRO A 23 21.76 35.24 26.04
CA PRO A 23 21.61 36.11 27.20
C PRO A 23 21.07 35.32 28.41
N GLU A 24 21.13 35.92 29.59
CA GLU A 24 20.69 35.33 30.86
C GLU A 24 19.37 34.56 30.74
N THR A 25 19.34 33.36 31.33
CA THR A 25 18.14 32.52 31.38
C THR A 25 17.05 33.22 32.19
N ILE A 26 15.94 33.57 31.54
CA ILE A 26 14.76 34.13 32.20
C ILE A 26 13.75 33.01 32.44
N SER A 27 13.36 32.80 33.70
CA SER A 27 12.27 31.88 34.04
C SER A 27 10.92 32.53 33.73
N ILE A 28 10.07 31.83 32.98
CA ILE A 28 8.73 32.28 32.63
C ILE A 28 7.69 31.22 33.01
N ASN A 29 6.48 31.66 33.37
CA ASN A 29 5.35 30.77 33.67
C ASN A 29 4.19 31.03 32.70
N SER A 30 4.44 30.81 31.41
CA SER A 30 3.45 30.97 30.33
C SER A 30 3.24 29.65 29.59
N TYR A 31 1.97 29.24 29.46
CA TYR A 31 1.56 28.03 28.74
C TYR A 31 0.98 28.33 27.36
N ASP A 32 0.98 29.60 26.92
CA ASP A 32 0.44 30.02 25.61
C ASP A 32 1.50 29.82 24.50
N GLU A 33 1.19 29.00 23.50
CA GLU A 33 2.07 28.76 22.35
C GLU A 33 2.42 30.05 21.58
N ARG A 34 1.52 31.03 21.58
CA ARG A 34 1.73 32.31 20.91
C ARG A 34 2.82 33.14 21.58
N PHE A 35 3.12 32.87 22.85
CA PHE A 35 4.20 33.54 23.57
C PHE A 35 5.53 33.43 22.82
N TRP A 36 5.82 32.26 22.26
CA TRP A 36 7.06 31.99 21.54
C TRP A 36 7.03 32.37 20.07
N SER A 37 5.91 32.88 19.55
CA SER A 37 5.71 33.08 18.10
C SER A 37 6.75 34.02 17.47
N LEU A 38 7.08 35.13 18.13
CA LEU A 38 8.09 36.08 17.62
C LEU A 38 9.50 35.48 17.64
N ALA A 39 9.88 34.83 18.74
CA ALA A 39 11.17 34.15 18.87
C ALA A 39 11.31 33.01 17.84
N ASN A 40 10.27 32.18 17.71
CA ASN A 40 10.21 31.12 16.70
C ASN A 40 10.32 31.68 15.28
N ASN A 41 9.62 32.76 14.97
CA ASN A 41 9.69 33.40 13.64
C ASN A 41 11.08 33.98 13.38
N PHE A 42 11.70 34.60 14.37
CA PHE A 42 13.07 35.09 14.28
C PHE A 42 14.05 33.94 14.01
N ILE A 43 14.02 32.87 14.81
CA ILE A 43 14.87 31.69 14.62
C ILE A 43 14.66 31.09 13.22
N LYS A 44 13.40 30.88 12.80
CA LYS A 44 13.07 30.38 11.46
C LYS A 44 13.64 31.26 10.34
N SER A 45 13.61 32.58 10.51
CA SER A 45 14.17 33.51 9.51
C SER A 45 15.69 33.43 9.42
N GLN A 46 16.37 33.26 10.57
CA GLN A 46 17.82 33.09 10.60
C GLN A 46 18.24 31.77 9.95
N ILE A 47 17.57 30.66 10.29
CA ILE A 47 17.83 29.36 9.65
C ILE A 47 17.68 29.47 8.14
N LEU A 48 16.56 30.03 7.66
CA LEU A 48 16.28 30.11 6.24
C LEU A 48 17.31 30.99 5.50
N GLN A 49 17.80 32.04 6.16
CA GLN A 49 18.84 32.90 5.63
C GLN A 49 20.16 32.13 5.51
N GLU A 50 20.58 31.45 6.58
CA GLU A 50 21.79 30.63 6.59
C GLU A 50 21.72 29.51 5.54
N GLU A 51 20.62 28.76 5.45
CA GLU A 51 20.45 27.69 4.45
C GLU A 51 20.52 28.23 3.00
N LYS A 52 20.07 29.47 2.78
CA LYS A 52 20.01 30.10 1.45
C LYS A 52 21.34 30.71 1.02
N ASP A 53 22.18 31.13 1.97
CA ASP A 53 23.43 31.84 1.67
C ASP A 53 24.50 30.94 1.05
N TYR A 54 24.35 29.62 1.17
CA TYR A 54 25.24 28.64 0.55
C TYR A 54 24.59 28.01 -0.67
N LYS A 55 25.30 28.01 -1.80
CA LYS A 55 24.85 27.32 -3.03
C LYS A 55 25.16 25.82 -3.00
N LYS A 56 26.20 25.41 -2.27
CA LYS A 56 26.64 24.02 -2.17
C LYS A 56 26.60 23.56 -0.70
N PHE A 57 26.20 22.31 -0.52
CA PHE A 57 26.12 21.66 0.79
C PHE A 57 27.47 21.55 1.47
N SER A 58 28.55 21.35 0.70
CA SER A 58 29.92 21.34 1.24
C SER A 58 30.27 22.64 1.94
N ASP A 59 29.83 23.78 1.39
CA ASP A 59 30.14 25.09 1.95
C ASP A 59 29.31 25.36 3.21
N PHE A 60 28.03 24.97 3.18
CA PHE A 60 27.12 25.00 4.33
C PHE A 60 27.64 24.13 5.49
N HIS A 61 28.02 22.88 5.19
CA HIS A 61 28.57 21.94 6.16
C HIS A 61 29.87 22.48 6.74
N ASN A 62 30.90 22.74 5.92
CA ASN A 62 32.24 23.05 6.40
C ASN A 62 32.33 24.34 7.25
N LYS A 63 31.36 25.24 7.07
CA LYS A 63 31.35 26.52 7.79
C LYS A 63 30.77 26.40 9.20
N ILE A 64 29.80 25.52 9.40
CA ILE A 64 28.92 25.52 10.58
C ILE A 64 29.03 24.21 11.39
N PHE A 65 29.27 23.08 10.72
CA PHE A 65 29.17 21.75 11.31
C PHE A 65 30.50 21.00 11.27
N LYS A 66 30.71 20.08 12.21
CA LYS A 66 31.97 19.31 12.28
C LYS A 66 32.02 18.19 11.24
N ASN A 67 30.85 17.68 10.85
CA ASN A 67 30.71 16.58 9.91
C ASN A 67 29.36 16.69 9.17
N GLU A 68 29.25 16.00 8.04
CA GLU A 68 28.04 16.03 7.20
C GLU A 68 26.80 15.53 7.95
N SER A 69 26.94 14.53 8.83
CA SER A 69 25.81 13.96 9.57
C SER A 69 25.15 14.99 10.48
N GLU A 70 25.93 15.86 11.12
CA GLU A 70 25.41 16.99 11.90
C GLU A 70 24.62 17.96 11.02
N ALA A 71 25.15 18.31 9.84
CA ALA A 71 24.48 19.19 8.89
C ALA A 71 23.16 18.57 8.36
N ILE A 72 23.15 17.28 8.03
CA ILE A 72 21.95 16.56 7.59
C ILE A 72 20.91 16.50 8.72
N ASN A 73 21.31 16.13 9.93
CA ASN A 73 20.40 16.09 11.08
C ASN A 73 19.79 17.45 11.36
N PHE A 74 20.60 18.50 11.21
CA PHE A 74 20.14 19.87 11.30
C PHE A 74 19.06 20.19 10.27
N LEU A 75 19.32 19.95 8.98
CA LEU A 75 18.37 20.21 7.89
C LEU A 75 17.07 19.42 8.03
N ASN A 76 17.16 18.16 8.49
CA ASN A 76 16.00 17.30 8.75
C ASN A 76 15.17 17.80 9.93
N LEU A 77 15.81 18.43 10.92
CA LEU A 77 15.13 19.01 12.06
C LEU A 77 14.50 20.37 11.70
N SER A 78 15.25 21.26 11.04
CA SER A 78 14.77 22.60 10.65
C SER A 78 13.61 22.51 9.66
N GLY A 79 13.69 21.61 8.68
CA GLY A 79 12.68 21.44 7.64
C GLY A 79 11.27 21.13 8.15
N LYS A 80 11.13 20.59 9.38
CA LYS A 80 9.84 20.34 10.03
C LYS A 80 9.09 21.62 10.41
N TYR A 81 9.82 22.73 10.57
CA TYR A 81 9.28 23.96 11.14
C TYR A 81 9.25 25.15 10.18
N LEU A 82 9.94 25.03 9.04
CA LEU A 82 9.98 26.03 7.98
C LEU A 82 8.79 25.87 7.03
N SER A 83 8.20 26.99 6.62
CA SER A 83 6.92 27.05 5.89
C SER A 83 6.94 26.34 4.53
N ASN A 84 8.12 26.13 3.94
CA ASN A 84 8.36 25.44 2.66
C ASN A 84 9.45 24.36 2.78
N GLY A 85 9.76 23.93 4.01
CA GLY A 85 10.82 22.96 4.27
C GLY A 85 12.26 23.51 4.20
N GLY A 86 12.46 24.79 3.86
CA GLY A 86 13.80 25.38 3.81
C GLY A 86 14.57 25.05 2.54
N TYR A 87 15.90 25.17 2.59
CA TYR A 87 16.80 24.72 1.52
C TYR A 87 17.53 23.46 1.94
N VAL A 88 17.56 22.47 1.05
CA VAL A 88 18.19 21.16 1.28
C VAL A 88 19.04 20.78 0.07
N PRO A 89 20.08 19.94 0.24
CA PRO A 89 20.86 19.44 -0.88
C PRO A 89 20.02 18.57 -1.81
N ASN A 90 20.17 18.80 -3.11
CA ASN A 90 19.89 17.79 -4.12
C ASN A 90 21.03 16.74 -4.19
N MET A 91 20.89 15.71 -5.02
CA MET A 91 21.90 14.65 -5.16
C MET A 91 23.25 15.14 -5.75
N LEU A 92 23.31 16.38 -6.28
CA LEU A 92 24.54 17.04 -6.71
C LEU A 92 25.18 17.90 -5.60
N GLY A 93 24.61 17.88 -4.39
CA GLY A 93 25.01 18.72 -3.27
C GLY A 93 24.69 20.20 -3.46
N GLU A 94 23.77 20.56 -4.35
CA GLU A 94 23.30 21.93 -4.50
C GLU A 94 22.17 22.21 -3.53
N MET A 95 22.27 23.32 -2.79
CA MET A 95 21.21 23.77 -1.91
C MET A 95 20.06 24.31 -2.76
N ARG A 96 18.90 23.66 -2.66
CA ARG A 96 17.68 24.02 -3.40
C ARG A 96 16.48 24.08 -2.45
N PRO A 97 15.45 24.88 -2.74
CA PRO A 97 14.23 24.87 -1.95
C PRO A 97 13.63 23.46 -1.90
N ALA A 98 13.31 22.96 -0.71
CA ALA A 98 12.83 21.58 -0.53
C ALA A 98 11.59 21.27 -1.39
N ASN A 99 10.66 22.22 -1.47
CA ASN A 99 9.45 22.09 -2.29
C ASN A 99 9.67 22.04 -3.82
N THR A 100 10.91 22.21 -4.30
CA THR A 100 11.28 22.06 -5.72
C THR A 100 11.89 20.70 -6.04
N LEU A 101 12.13 19.87 -5.02
CA LEU A 101 12.78 18.57 -5.15
C LEU A 101 11.80 17.42 -4.91
N SER A 102 12.18 16.23 -5.38
CA SER A 102 11.47 14.97 -5.15
C SER A 102 12.29 13.98 -4.31
N ILE A 103 11.60 13.03 -3.67
CA ILE A 103 12.20 12.01 -2.79
C ILE A 103 13.03 10.99 -3.60
N SER A 104 14.29 10.75 -3.25
CA SER A 104 15.17 9.82 -3.99
C SER A 104 15.13 8.36 -3.51
N GLU A 105 14.58 8.09 -2.32
CA GLU A 105 14.71 6.83 -1.56
C GLU A 105 14.24 5.55 -2.29
N ASN A 106 13.48 5.67 -3.38
CA ASN A 106 12.89 4.54 -4.10
C ASN A 106 13.30 4.45 -5.58
N ILE A 107 14.25 5.26 -6.03
CA ILE A 107 14.72 5.24 -7.42
C ILE A 107 15.96 4.35 -7.51
N PRO A 108 15.95 3.26 -8.29
CA PRO A 108 17.13 2.45 -8.51
C PRO A 108 18.31 3.30 -9.01
N ILE A 109 19.45 3.19 -8.34
CA ILE A 109 20.65 3.98 -8.66
C ILE A 109 21.11 3.79 -10.12
N ASP A 110 20.90 2.60 -10.68
CA ASP A 110 21.22 2.31 -12.08
C ASP A 110 20.40 3.15 -13.07
N ILE A 111 19.15 3.46 -12.73
CA ILE A 111 18.27 4.33 -13.55
C ILE A 111 18.75 5.77 -13.49
N ILE A 112 19.10 6.25 -12.29
CA ILE A 112 19.66 7.59 -12.10
C ILE A 112 20.95 7.72 -12.94
N ASN A 113 21.87 6.76 -12.79
CA ASN A 113 23.14 6.76 -13.50
C ASN A 113 22.94 6.75 -15.02
N PHE A 114 22.04 5.91 -15.54
CA PHE A 114 21.74 5.88 -16.97
C PHE A 114 21.18 7.20 -17.48
N LEU A 115 20.13 7.71 -16.83
CA LEU A 115 19.48 8.96 -17.24
C LEU A 115 20.44 10.15 -17.21
N THR A 116 21.30 10.24 -16.18
CA THR A 116 22.36 11.24 -16.10
C THR A 116 23.35 11.16 -17.27
N LEU A 117 23.71 9.95 -17.72
CA LEU A 117 24.68 9.77 -18.82
C LEU A 117 24.08 10.17 -20.18
N VAL A 118 22.82 9.80 -20.43
CA VAL A 118 22.16 10.03 -21.72
C VAL A 118 21.54 11.41 -21.86
N LYS A 119 21.12 12.04 -20.74
CA LYS A 119 20.55 13.38 -20.69
C LYS A 119 21.51 14.38 -20.00
N LYS A 120 22.64 14.67 -20.64
CA LYS A 120 23.66 15.58 -20.09
C LYS A 120 23.14 16.98 -19.76
N ASP A 121 22.17 17.48 -20.53
CA ASP A 121 21.57 18.81 -20.32
C ASP A 121 20.41 18.81 -19.30
N ASP A 122 19.98 17.65 -18.81
CA ASP A 122 18.86 17.50 -17.88
C ASP A 122 19.13 16.39 -16.85
N ASP A 123 20.11 16.63 -15.99
CA ASP A 123 20.52 15.67 -14.95
C ASP A 123 19.44 15.51 -13.88
N ILE A 124 18.85 14.31 -13.81
CA ILE A 124 17.81 13.96 -12.83
C ILE A 124 18.24 14.20 -11.39
N ARG A 125 19.55 14.08 -11.08
CA ARG A 125 20.11 14.33 -9.73
C ARG A 125 19.91 15.78 -9.28
N ALA A 126 19.73 16.72 -10.21
CA ALA A 126 19.43 18.11 -9.88
C ALA A 126 18.02 18.29 -9.30
N LYS A 127 17.09 17.39 -9.64
CA LYS A 127 15.67 17.41 -9.24
C LYS A 127 15.36 16.54 -8.03
N LEU A 128 16.29 15.66 -7.64
CA LEU A 128 16.14 14.72 -6.54
C LEU A 128 16.87 15.22 -5.29
N ALA A 129 16.22 15.15 -4.13
CA ALA A 129 16.85 15.41 -2.85
C ALA A 129 17.94 14.38 -2.54
N ASP A 130 18.99 14.80 -1.81
CA ASP A 130 19.94 13.88 -1.19
C ASP A 130 19.17 12.83 -0.37
N SER A 131 19.54 11.55 -0.52
CA SER A 131 18.79 10.43 0.06
C SER A 131 18.75 10.42 1.59
N ARG A 132 19.59 11.22 2.26
CA ARG A 132 19.60 11.36 3.71
C ARG A 132 18.63 12.44 4.22
N ILE A 133 18.02 13.21 3.32
CA ILE A 133 17.09 14.29 3.65
C ILE A 133 15.69 13.74 3.88
N ILE A 134 15.15 14.01 5.06
CA ILE A 134 13.79 13.69 5.47
C ILE A 134 13.06 15.01 5.67
N ASN A 135 12.30 15.43 4.66
CA ASN A 135 11.63 16.72 4.67
C ASN A 135 10.19 16.57 4.14
N PRO A 136 9.17 17.02 4.90
CA PRO A 136 7.76 16.82 4.56
C PRO A 136 7.31 17.61 3.32
N PHE A 137 8.11 18.56 2.85
CA PHE A 137 7.82 19.38 1.68
C PHE A 137 8.41 18.82 0.38
N LEU A 138 9.15 17.71 0.43
CA LEU A 138 9.59 17.03 -0.78
C LEU A 138 8.38 16.45 -1.53
N SER A 139 8.35 16.67 -2.84
CA SER A 139 7.32 16.06 -3.68
C SER A 139 7.51 14.55 -3.75
N ARG A 140 6.39 13.81 -3.77
CA ARG A 140 6.43 12.37 -4.05
C ARG A 140 6.97 12.17 -5.46
N THR A 141 7.93 11.28 -5.60
CA THR A 141 8.50 10.92 -6.89
C THR A 141 7.50 10.12 -7.70
N ASP A 142 7.20 10.59 -8.91
CA ASP A 142 6.42 9.84 -9.89
C ASP A 142 7.33 8.79 -10.56
N MET A 143 7.38 7.61 -9.95
CA MET A 143 8.16 6.48 -10.47
C MET A 143 7.71 6.09 -11.88
N ASN A 144 6.43 6.20 -12.22
CA ASN A 144 5.93 5.87 -13.55
C ASN A 144 6.49 6.84 -14.60
N CYS A 145 6.56 8.13 -14.27
CA CYS A 145 7.18 9.12 -15.14
C CYS A 145 8.67 8.82 -15.35
N ILE A 146 9.43 8.54 -14.28
CA ILE A 146 10.86 8.21 -14.36
C ILE A 146 11.10 6.92 -15.16
N PHE A 147 10.28 5.89 -14.96
CA PHE A 147 10.39 4.63 -15.72
C PHE A 147 10.05 4.84 -17.19
N LYS A 148 9.02 5.62 -17.50
CA LYS A 148 8.65 5.95 -18.88
C LYS A 148 9.75 6.75 -19.57
N GLU A 149 10.35 7.70 -18.86
CA GLU A 149 11.49 8.47 -19.32
C GLU A 149 12.70 7.58 -19.59
N MET A 150 13.05 6.70 -18.64
CA MET A 150 14.11 5.70 -18.83
C MET A 150 13.84 4.78 -20.02
N GLN A 151 12.62 4.29 -20.20
CA GLN A 151 12.26 3.44 -21.35
C GLN A 151 12.42 4.17 -22.68
N THR A 152 12.00 5.43 -22.73
CA THR A 152 12.09 6.28 -23.92
C THR A 152 13.55 6.50 -24.32
N GLU A 153 14.41 6.87 -23.37
CA GLU A 153 15.84 7.09 -23.64
C GLU A 153 16.58 5.78 -23.92
N LEU A 154 16.20 4.67 -23.27
CA LEU A 154 16.76 3.36 -23.58
C LEU A 154 16.45 2.96 -25.03
N GLN A 155 15.22 3.16 -25.49
CA GLN A 155 14.86 2.88 -26.88
C GLN A 155 15.67 3.76 -27.85
N ARG A 156 15.77 5.06 -27.57
CA ARG A 156 16.56 6.00 -28.38
C ARG A 156 18.03 5.59 -28.48
N VAL A 157 18.64 5.17 -27.37
CA VAL A 157 20.04 4.73 -27.34
C VAL A 157 20.24 3.44 -28.15
N LEU A 158 19.27 2.51 -28.12
CA LEU A 158 19.35 1.26 -28.87
C LEU A 158 19.10 1.42 -30.38
N GLU A 159 18.42 2.49 -30.79
CA GLU A 159 18.09 2.78 -32.19
C GLU A 159 19.11 3.70 -32.90
N ASN A 160 20.05 4.29 -32.15
CA ASN A 160 21.06 5.21 -32.71
C ASN A 160 22.47 4.61 -32.62
N ASP A 161 23.03 4.30 -33.79
CA ASP A 161 24.36 3.72 -34.00
C ASP A 161 25.50 4.58 -33.41
N GLU A 162 25.29 5.89 -33.19
CA GLU A 162 26.28 6.77 -32.56
C GLU A 162 26.61 6.34 -31.11
N TYR A 163 25.64 5.79 -30.37
CA TYR A 163 25.84 5.36 -28.99
C TYR A 163 26.44 3.95 -28.88
N GLU A 164 26.47 3.17 -29.96
CA GLU A 164 27.02 1.81 -29.97
C GLU A 164 28.51 1.80 -29.56
N ASN A 165 29.22 2.87 -29.90
CA ASN A 165 30.64 3.05 -29.61
C ASN A 165 30.93 3.76 -28.27
N ASP A 166 29.91 4.27 -27.57
CA ASP A 166 30.09 4.92 -26.26
C ASP A 166 30.15 3.86 -25.15
N HIS A 167 31.36 3.58 -24.65
CA HIS A 167 31.58 2.54 -23.66
C HIS A 167 30.87 2.82 -22.32
N GLU A 168 30.77 4.08 -21.89
CA GLU A 168 30.13 4.44 -20.61
C GLU A 168 28.61 4.29 -20.69
N ILE A 169 28.00 4.81 -21.77
CA ILE A 169 26.56 4.65 -22.02
C ILE A 169 26.22 3.18 -22.20
N MET A 170 26.99 2.44 -23.00
CA MET A 170 26.73 1.01 -23.21
C MET A 170 27.00 0.17 -21.96
N GLU A 171 27.90 0.58 -21.06
CA GLU A 171 28.04 -0.02 -19.74
C GLU A 171 26.85 0.29 -18.84
N ALA A 172 26.31 1.52 -18.85
CA ALA A 172 25.11 1.88 -18.10
C ALA A 172 23.86 1.18 -18.63
N VAL A 173 23.68 1.14 -19.96
CA VAL A 173 22.69 0.31 -20.65
C VAL A 173 22.89 -1.15 -20.28
N ARG A 174 24.13 -1.65 -20.20
CA ARG A 174 24.40 -3.01 -19.70
C ARG A 174 24.11 -3.14 -18.22
N LYS A 175 24.21 -2.14 -17.35
CA LYS A 175 23.84 -2.24 -15.93
C LYS A 175 22.32 -2.26 -15.77
N LEU A 176 21.61 -1.41 -16.51
CA LEU A 176 20.16 -1.50 -16.71
C LEU A 176 19.75 -2.86 -17.29
N ASN A 177 20.48 -3.34 -18.30
CA ASN A 177 20.23 -4.60 -18.99
C ASN A 177 20.93 -5.82 -18.34
N LEU A 178 21.74 -5.68 -17.29
CA LEU A 178 22.22 -6.80 -16.45
C LEU A 178 21.12 -7.19 -15.47
N GLN A 179 20.15 -6.29 -15.29
CA GLN A 179 18.81 -6.60 -14.79
C GLN A 179 17.79 -6.90 -15.92
N ASN A 180 18.10 -6.59 -17.20
CA ASN A 180 17.14 -6.68 -18.32
C ASN A 180 17.67 -7.09 -19.72
N LYS A 181 18.53 -8.11 -19.84
CA LYS A 181 19.03 -8.58 -21.14
C LYS A 181 18.03 -9.53 -21.78
N ASN A 182 17.32 -9.02 -22.79
CA ASN A 182 16.49 -9.73 -23.77
C ASN A 182 15.24 -10.39 -23.20
N LEU A 183 14.11 -9.68 -23.25
CA LEU A 183 12.76 -10.20 -23.02
C LEU A 183 12.49 -11.51 -23.79
N SER A 184 13.14 -11.72 -24.94
CA SER A 184 13.01 -12.95 -25.74
C SER A 184 13.90 -14.12 -25.27
N LYS A 185 15.06 -13.87 -24.66
CA LYS A 185 15.96 -14.93 -24.13
C LYS A 185 15.75 -15.20 -22.63
N LYS A 186 15.15 -14.27 -21.86
CA LYS A 186 14.75 -14.49 -20.45
C LYS A 186 13.57 -15.46 -20.28
N ILE A 187 12.82 -15.77 -21.34
CA ILE A 187 11.89 -16.92 -21.32
C ILE A 187 12.66 -18.24 -21.11
N PHE A 188 13.94 -18.31 -21.52
CA PHE A 188 14.71 -19.55 -21.60
C PHE A 188 16.01 -19.59 -20.77
N SER A 189 16.37 -18.52 -20.05
CA SER A 189 17.57 -18.50 -19.19
C SER A 189 17.20 -18.56 -17.70
N PRO A 190 17.87 -19.40 -16.89
CA PRO A 190 17.55 -19.56 -15.48
C PRO A 190 17.93 -18.31 -14.65
N PRO A 191 17.15 -17.94 -13.62
CA PRO A 191 17.35 -16.72 -12.84
C PRO A 191 18.71 -16.68 -12.11
N THR A 192 19.21 -15.48 -11.79
CA THR A 192 20.49 -15.29 -11.07
C THR A 192 20.42 -15.91 -9.66
N ALA A 193 21.57 -16.21 -9.05
CA ALA A 193 21.61 -16.81 -7.71
C ALA A 193 20.99 -15.89 -6.65
N GLU A 194 21.20 -14.58 -6.74
CA GLU A 194 20.61 -13.59 -5.83
C GLU A 194 19.11 -13.42 -6.05
N GLU A 195 18.63 -13.34 -7.29
CA GLU A 195 17.18 -13.30 -7.56
C GLU A 195 16.48 -14.59 -7.14
N LYS A 196 17.13 -15.75 -7.35
CA LYS A 196 16.66 -17.04 -6.82
C LYS A 196 16.62 -17.01 -5.29
N ALA A 197 17.62 -16.43 -4.63
CA ALA A 197 17.67 -16.32 -3.18
C ALA A 197 16.60 -15.36 -2.63
N ARG A 198 16.41 -14.17 -3.22
CA ARG A 198 15.35 -13.21 -2.84
C ARG A 198 13.97 -13.77 -3.08
N ARG A 199 13.72 -14.37 -4.25
CA ARG A 199 12.45 -15.04 -4.56
C ARG A 199 12.22 -16.24 -3.64
N SER A 200 13.26 -17.00 -3.32
CA SER A 200 13.17 -18.10 -2.34
C SER A 200 12.86 -17.59 -0.94
N LEU A 201 13.49 -16.51 -0.49
CA LEU A 201 13.24 -15.90 0.81
C LEU A 201 11.81 -15.36 0.91
N PHE A 202 11.35 -14.62 -0.10
CA PHE A 202 9.97 -14.14 -0.17
C PHE A 202 8.95 -15.29 -0.15
N LYS A 203 9.20 -16.35 -0.94
CA LYS A 203 8.39 -17.58 -0.90
C LYS A 203 8.38 -18.21 0.48
N LYS A 204 9.53 -18.34 1.15
CA LYS A 204 9.63 -18.91 2.50
C LYS A 204 8.85 -18.08 3.54
N ILE A 205 8.96 -16.76 3.50
CA ILE A 205 8.20 -15.85 4.37
C ILE A 205 6.70 -16.00 4.13
N PHE A 206 6.28 -15.99 2.86
CA PHE A 206 4.89 -16.23 2.49
C PHE A 206 4.38 -17.58 3.02
N ILE A 207 5.14 -18.66 2.80
CA ILE A 207 4.80 -20.02 3.25
C ILE A 207 4.64 -20.03 4.77
N ALA A 208 5.60 -19.49 5.50
CA ALA A 208 5.54 -19.42 6.96
C ALA A 208 4.28 -18.70 7.45
N ASN A 209 3.84 -17.65 6.73
CA ASN A 209 2.67 -16.86 7.08
C ASN A 209 1.32 -17.53 6.77
N VAL A 210 1.27 -18.50 5.85
CA VAL A 210 0.00 -19.10 5.38
C VAL A 210 -0.15 -20.58 5.74
N LYS A 211 0.95 -21.33 5.83
CA LYS A 211 0.96 -22.80 5.94
C LYS A 211 0.21 -23.30 7.17
N ASN A 212 0.49 -22.77 8.35
CA ASN A 212 -0.16 -23.22 9.58
C ASN A 212 -1.68 -23.07 9.51
N ARG A 213 -2.17 -21.93 9.04
CA ARG A 213 -3.61 -21.67 8.89
C ARG A 213 -4.24 -22.54 7.80
N LEU A 214 -3.56 -22.76 6.68
CA LEU A 214 -4.07 -23.63 5.61
C LEU A 214 -4.15 -25.10 6.03
N ASN A 215 -3.25 -25.55 6.92
CA ASN A 215 -3.31 -26.88 7.51
C ASN A 215 -4.48 -27.02 8.50
N GLU A 216 -4.75 -25.99 9.32
CA GLU A 216 -5.95 -25.97 10.17
C GLU A 216 -7.24 -26.08 9.34
N LEU A 217 -7.27 -25.47 8.16
CA LEU A 217 -8.42 -25.48 7.26
C LEU A 217 -8.58 -26.79 6.46
N ASP A 218 -7.65 -27.76 6.55
CA ASP A 218 -7.88 -29.12 6.05
C ASP A 218 -8.93 -29.86 6.90
N ASN A 219 -9.04 -29.49 8.17
CA ASN A 219 -10.11 -29.94 9.06
C ASN A 219 -10.70 -28.73 9.79
N PRO A 220 -11.44 -27.86 9.06
CA PRO A 220 -11.91 -26.60 9.59
C PRO A 220 -12.84 -26.87 10.77
N LYS A 221 -12.78 -26.04 11.81
CA LYS A 221 -13.75 -26.12 12.91
C LYS A 221 -15.09 -25.56 12.43
N GLU A 222 -16.19 -25.92 13.09
CA GLU A 222 -17.53 -25.44 12.70
C GLU A 222 -17.60 -23.91 12.57
N HIS A 223 -16.93 -23.18 13.48
CA HIS A 223 -16.85 -21.72 13.41
C HIS A 223 -16.19 -21.21 12.11
N ASP A 224 -15.22 -21.93 11.52
CA ASP A 224 -14.60 -21.56 10.24
C ASP A 224 -15.56 -21.82 9.07
N MET A 225 -16.34 -22.91 9.15
CA MET A 225 -17.31 -23.32 8.12
C MET A 225 -18.46 -22.30 7.98
N ILE A 226 -18.87 -21.66 9.07
CA ILE A 226 -19.96 -20.66 9.04
C ILE A 226 -19.47 -19.23 8.78
N ARG A 227 -18.18 -18.95 8.98
CA ARG A 227 -17.64 -17.58 9.04
C ARG A 227 -17.27 -16.99 7.68
N TRP A 228 -16.97 -17.83 6.68
CA TRP A 228 -16.53 -17.37 5.35
C TRP A 228 -17.43 -16.32 4.68
N PRO A 229 -18.79 -16.37 4.75
CA PRO A 229 -19.62 -15.38 4.07
C PRO A 229 -19.45 -14.01 4.72
N TYR A 230 -19.33 -13.97 6.05
CA TYR A 230 -19.18 -12.74 6.82
C TYR A 230 -17.81 -12.10 6.56
N GLU A 231 -16.75 -12.88 6.42
CA GLU A 231 -15.42 -12.37 6.04
C GLU A 231 -15.43 -11.73 4.65
N LEU A 232 -16.10 -12.35 3.67
CA LEU A 232 -16.25 -11.77 2.34
C LEU A 232 -17.13 -10.51 2.33
N ILE A 233 -18.21 -10.50 3.10
CA ILE A 233 -19.06 -9.31 3.24
C ILE A 233 -18.29 -8.17 3.91
N GLN A 234 -17.48 -8.47 4.93
CA GLN A 234 -16.64 -7.48 5.60
C GLN A 234 -15.57 -6.93 4.65
N ASN A 235 -14.92 -7.77 3.85
CA ASN A 235 -14.00 -7.34 2.79
C ASN A 235 -14.68 -6.40 1.78
N ALA A 236 -15.89 -6.73 1.34
CA ALA A 236 -16.66 -5.88 0.45
C ALA A 236 -17.00 -4.52 1.10
N LYS A 237 -17.34 -4.51 2.40
CA LYS A 237 -17.61 -3.29 3.15
C LYS A 237 -16.36 -2.42 3.32
N ASP A 238 -15.23 -3.04 3.64
CA ASP A 238 -13.99 -2.33 3.91
C ASP A 238 -13.40 -1.69 2.65
N SER A 239 -13.74 -2.23 1.46
CA SER A 239 -13.34 -1.64 0.18
C SER A 239 -13.85 -0.20 -0.04
N ILE A 240 -14.93 0.23 0.64
CA ILE A 240 -15.53 1.55 0.41
C ILE A 240 -15.29 2.55 1.56
N VAL A 241 -14.65 2.15 2.66
CA VAL A 241 -14.53 2.97 3.90
C VAL A 241 -13.87 4.34 3.66
N ASN A 242 -12.86 4.39 2.79
CA ASN A 242 -12.12 5.62 2.47
C ASN A 242 -12.51 6.19 1.09
N THR A 243 -13.74 5.93 0.65
CA THR A 243 -14.23 6.34 -0.68
C THR A 243 -15.50 7.17 -0.58
N ALA A 244 -15.90 7.83 -1.67
CA ALA A 244 -17.18 8.52 -1.74
C ALA A 244 -18.39 7.57 -1.80
N GLN A 245 -18.16 6.27 -2.08
CA GLN A 245 -19.21 5.27 -2.17
C GLN A 245 -19.76 4.96 -0.78
N LYS A 246 -21.06 5.20 -0.59
CA LYS A 246 -21.72 5.05 0.71
C LYS A 246 -22.11 3.61 1.02
N SER A 247 -22.14 2.75 0.01
CA SER A 247 -22.71 1.42 0.16
C SER A 247 -22.26 0.45 -0.93
N VAL A 248 -22.26 -0.85 -0.62
CA VAL A 248 -21.90 -1.93 -1.53
C VAL A 248 -23.10 -2.87 -1.78
N ASP A 249 -23.25 -3.32 -3.01
CA ASP A 249 -24.14 -4.39 -3.44
C ASP A 249 -23.34 -5.68 -3.50
N ILE A 250 -23.91 -6.74 -2.93
CA ILE A 250 -23.26 -8.05 -2.82
C ILE A 250 -24.21 -9.11 -3.41
N THR A 251 -23.65 -9.97 -4.25
CA THR A 251 -24.33 -11.14 -4.80
C THR A 251 -23.54 -12.40 -4.48
N ILE A 252 -24.18 -13.36 -3.84
CA ILE A 252 -23.65 -14.70 -3.61
C ILE A 252 -24.45 -15.68 -4.46
N LYS A 253 -23.80 -16.27 -5.46
CA LYS A 253 -24.37 -17.34 -6.30
C LYS A 253 -23.74 -18.65 -5.89
N PHE A 254 -24.52 -19.70 -5.73
CA PHE A 254 -23.96 -21.00 -5.38
C PHE A 254 -24.71 -22.14 -6.05
N THR A 255 -23.97 -23.21 -6.31
CA THR A 255 -24.41 -24.48 -6.88
C THR A 255 -23.71 -25.62 -6.17
N ASP A 256 -23.91 -26.85 -6.65
CA ASP A 256 -23.15 -27.99 -6.15
C ASP A 256 -21.68 -27.99 -6.55
N ASP A 257 -21.33 -27.20 -7.57
CA ASP A 257 -19.99 -27.17 -8.15
C ASP A 257 -19.20 -25.92 -7.77
N TYR A 258 -19.85 -24.84 -7.34
CA TYR A 258 -19.15 -23.59 -7.03
C TYR A 258 -19.91 -22.62 -6.12
N VAL A 259 -19.16 -21.67 -5.54
CA VAL A 259 -19.66 -20.42 -4.95
C VAL A 259 -19.01 -19.24 -5.67
N ASP A 260 -19.84 -18.31 -6.15
CA ASP A 260 -19.41 -16.98 -6.61
C ASP A 260 -19.82 -15.94 -5.57
N PHE A 261 -18.86 -15.19 -5.05
CA PHE A 261 -19.10 -13.97 -4.28
C PHE A 261 -18.73 -12.77 -5.14
N ILE A 262 -19.69 -11.86 -5.35
CA ILE A 262 -19.55 -10.72 -6.26
C ILE A 262 -19.94 -9.45 -5.50
N HIS A 263 -19.17 -8.37 -5.64
CA HIS A 263 -19.53 -7.06 -5.09
C HIS A 263 -19.08 -5.90 -5.97
N ASN A 264 -19.79 -4.77 -5.90
CA ASN A 264 -19.44 -3.53 -6.63
C ASN A 264 -18.65 -2.54 -5.75
N GLY A 265 -17.78 -3.05 -4.90
CA GLY A 265 -16.91 -2.23 -4.05
C GLY A 265 -15.87 -1.49 -4.86
N ALA A 266 -15.09 -0.63 -4.21
CA ALA A 266 -14.06 0.15 -4.91
C ALA A 266 -12.94 -0.75 -5.47
N PRO A 267 -12.25 -0.32 -6.54
CA PRO A 267 -11.08 -1.02 -7.05
C PRO A 267 -9.97 -1.16 -6.00
N PHE A 268 -9.19 -2.23 -6.08
CA PHE A 268 -8.03 -2.47 -5.23
C PHE A 268 -6.96 -1.38 -5.43
N THR A 269 -6.28 -0.99 -4.36
CA THR A 269 -4.94 -0.39 -4.49
C THR A 269 -3.93 -1.48 -4.85
N ALA A 270 -2.76 -1.09 -5.39
CA ALA A 270 -1.67 -2.04 -5.63
C ALA A 270 -1.30 -2.82 -4.34
N GLU A 271 -1.21 -2.12 -3.22
CA GLU A 271 -0.95 -2.69 -1.89
C GLU A 271 -2.04 -3.68 -1.46
N ALA A 272 -3.33 -3.34 -1.62
CA ALA A 272 -4.43 -4.22 -1.25
C ALA A 272 -4.48 -5.49 -2.13
N MET A 273 -4.17 -5.36 -3.42
CA MET A 273 -4.03 -6.51 -4.31
C MET A 273 -2.85 -7.40 -3.88
N LEU A 274 -1.69 -6.84 -3.56
CA LEU A 274 -0.56 -7.60 -3.05
C LEU A 274 -0.87 -8.27 -1.70
N GLY A 275 -1.59 -7.57 -0.82
CA GLY A 275 -2.07 -8.11 0.45
C GLY A 275 -3.01 -9.30 0.26
N LEU A 276 -3.91 -9.26 -0.72
CA LEU A 276 -4.77 -10.38 -1.09
C LEU A 276 -3.96 -11.59 -1.60
N LEU A 277 -3.05 -11.36 -2.54
CA LEU A 277 -2.31 -12.42 -3.24
C LEU A 277 -1.23 -13.07 -2.36
N TYR A 278 -0.48 -12.26 -1.60
CA TYR A 278 0.68 -12.69 -0.83
C TYR A 278 0.50 -12.61 0.69
N LYS A 279 -0.67 -12.21 1.21
CA LYS A 279 -0.85 -11.97 2.66
C LYS A 279 0.22 -11.02 3.22
N TYR A 280 0.58 -10.01 2.44
CA TYR A 280 1.53 -8.98 2.82
C TYR A 280 0.78 -7.80 3.46
N SER A 281 1.14 -7.42 4.68
CA SER A 281 0.64 -6.21 5.34
C SER A 281 1.82 -5.37 5.79
N GLU A 282 2.00 -4.18 5.22
CA GLU A 282 3.01 -3.24 5.72
C GLU A 282 2.61 -2.70 7.10
N GLY A 283 3.58 -2.60 8.01
CA GLY A 283 3.54 -1.62 9.10
C GLY A 283 2.71 -1.95 10.34
N LYS A 284 2.27 -3.19 10.57
CA LYS A 284 1.76 -3.61 11.90
C LYS A 284 2.50 -4.87 12.34
N GLU A 285 2.97 -4.90 13.59
CA GLU A 285 3.65 -6.05 14.22
C GLU A 285 2.76 -7.30 14.38
N SER A 286 1.72 -7.42 13.56
CA SER A 286 0.80 -8.55 13.47
C SER A 286 0.10 -8.48 12.11
N PRO A 287 -0.09 -9.62 11.40
CA PRO A 287 -0.86 -9.64 10.16
C PRO A 287 -2.22 -8.99 10.43
N THR A 288 -2.58 -7.97 9.65
CA THR A 288 -3.87 -7.29 9.82
C THR A 288 -5.00 -8.33 9.81
N LYS A 289 -5.97 -8.14 10.71
CA LYS A 289 -7.16 -8.99 10.89
C LYS A 289 -7.92 -9.22 9.58
N GLU A 290 -7.78 -8.30 8.62
CA GLU A 290 -8.33 -8.34 7.26
C GLU A 290 -7.67 -9.43 6.37
N SER A 291 -6.36 -9.67 6.52
CA SER A 291 -5.62 -10.67 5.72
C SER A 291 -5.86 -12.12 6.17
N THR A 292 -6.27 -12.33 7.43
CA THR A 292 -6.62 -13.66 7.97
C THR A 292 -8.06 -14.05 7.64
N GLY A 293 -8.95 -13.08 7.48
CA GLY A 293 -10.33 -13.28 7.04
C GLY A 293 -10.43 -13.96 5.67
N PHE A 294 -9.65 -13.51 4.69
CA PHE A 294 -9.62 -14.11 3.36
C PHE A 294 -9.14 -15.57 3.36
N LEU A 295 -8.17 -15.93 4.21
CA LEU A 295 -7.75 -17.34 4.34
C LEU A 295 -8.88 -18.24 4.82
N THR A 296 -9.76 -17.76 5.70
CA THR A 296 -10.93 -18.54 6.18
C THR A 296 -11.85 -18.96 5.03
N THR A 297 -11.90 -18.19 3.93
CA THR A 297 -12.68 -18.55 2.74
C THR A 297 -12.15 -19.80 2.02
N HIS A 298 -10.91 -20.21 2.28
CA HIS A 298 -10.33 -21.43 1.71
C HIS A 298 -10.97 -22.71 2.29
N THR A 299 -11.84 -22.59 3.30
CA THR A 299 -12.76 -23.65 3.73
C THR A 299 -13.71 -24.08 2.61
N LEU A 300 -14.00 -23.19 1.64
CA LEU A 300 -14.77 -23.51 0.44
C LEU A 300 -13.88 -24.16 -0.63
N SER A 301 -12.72 -23.57 -0.90
CA SER A 301 -11.77 -24.08 -1.88
C SER A 301 -10.39 -23.50 -1.65
N LYS A 302 -9.36 -24.35 -1.74
CA LYS A 302 -7.96 -23.91 -1.74
C LYS A 302 -7.54 -23.29 -3.08
N ILE A 303 -8.39 -23.37 -4.11
CA ILE A 303 -8.24 -22.67 -5.38
C ILE A 303 -9.30 -21.57 -5.46
N VAL A 304 -8.90 -20.35 -5.75
CA VAL A 304 -9.82 -19.21 -5.89
C VAL A 304 -9.51 -18.47 -7.18
N ASN A 305 -10.51 -18.32 -8.05
CA ASN A 305 -10.41 -17.47 -9.23
C ASN A 305 -10.92 -16.08 -8.86
N VAL A 306 -10.02 -15.10 -8.90
CA VAL A 306 -10.32 -13.71 -8.57
C VAL A 306 -10.41 -12.91 -9.85
N GLN A 307 -11.47 -12.14 -9.98
CA GLN A 307 -11.63 -11.05 -10.95
C GLN A 307 -11.88 -9.78 -10.15
N GLY A 308 -11.27 -8.67 -10.55
CA GLY A 308 -11.52 -7.38 -9.91
C GLY A 308 -10.86 -6.25 -10.67
N ASP A 309 -10.97 -5.06 -10.10
CA ASP A 309 -10.39 -3.85 -10.68
C ASP A 309 -9.27 -3.32 -9.78
N VAL A 310 -8.22 -2.73 -10.34
CA VAL A 310 -7.07 -2.21 -9.59
C VAL A 310 -6.58 -0.88 -10.15
N TYR A 311 -6.17 0.03 -9.25
CA TYR A 311 -5.41 1.22 -9.60
C TYR A 311 -3.95 0.83 -9.84
N ILE A 312 -3.51 0.80 -11.09
CA ILE A 312 -2.11 0.52 -11.45
C ILE A 312 -1.30 1.83 -11.37
N ASP A 313 -1.90 2.90 -11.88
CA ASP A 313 -1.38 4.27 -11.84
C ASP A 313 -2.54 5.12 -11.31
N ASN A 314 -2.28 6.13 -10.46
CA ASN A 314 -3.30 6.94 -9.75
C ASN A 314 -4.32 7.68 -10.66
N GLU A 315 -4.34 7.39 -11.96
CA GLU A 315 -5.18 7.99 -12.99
C GLU A 315 -6.10 6.98 -13.70
N ARG A 316 -5.82 5.66 -13.68
CA ARG A 316 -6.59 4.65 -14.45
C ARG A 316 -6.84 3.34 -13.73
N VAL A 317 -8.08 2.87 -13.83
CA VAL A 317 -8.55 1.59 -13.29
C VAL A 317 -8.45 0.52 -14.38
N HIS A 318 -7.80 -0.59 -14.04
CA HIS A 318 -7.66 -1.75 -14.92
C HIS A 318 -8.34 -2.96 -14.32
N GLY A 319 -9.01 -3.76 -15.15
CA GLY A 319 -9.46 -5.08 -14.73
C GLY A 319 -8.27 -6.01 -14.56
N PHE A 320 -8.34 -6.95 -13.61
CA PHE A 320 -7.41 -8.06 -13.51
C PHE A 320 -8.13 -9.37 -13.19
N THR A 321 -7.51 -10.47 -13.63
CA THR A 321 -7.90 -11.83 -13.23
C THR A 321 -6.68 -12.59 -12.75
N VAL A 322 -6.85 -13.44 -11.74
CA VAL A 322 -5.76 -14.27 -11.18
C VAL A 322 -6.34 -15.49 -10.49
N THR A 323 -5.66 -16.63 -10.58
CA THR A 323 -5.99 -17.84 -9.85
C THR A 323 -5.03 -18.02 -8.68
N ILE A 324 -5.56 -17.96 -7.46
CA ILE A 324 -4.82 -18.26 -6.25
C ILE A 324 -4.91 -19.77 -6.02
N ASP A 325 -3.77 -20.47 -6.03
CA ASP A 325 -3.65 -21.90 -5.71
C ASP A 325 -2.97 -22.05 -4.33
N ARG A 326 -3.62 -22.73 -3.39
CA ARG A 326 -3.12 -23.02 -2.04
C ARG A 326 -3.25 -24.50 -1.68
N GLU A 327 -3.38 -25.39 -2.66
CA GLU A 327 -3.54 -26.84 -2.41
C GLU A 327 -2.25 -27.53 -1.93
N GLY A 328 -1.10 -26.86 -2.04
CA GLY A 328 0.19 -27.40 -1.65
C GLY A 328 0.28 -27.88 -0.19
N LYS A 329 1.10 -28.90 0.05
CA LYS A 329 1.33 -29.47 1.40
C LYS A 329 2.77 -29.29 1.88
N THR A 330 3.73 -29.23 0.96
CA THR A 330 5.14 -28.94 1.25
C THR A 330 5.51 -27.50 0.89
N ASP A 331 6.67 -27.05 1.38
CA ASP A 331 7.18 -25.71 1.05
C ASP A 331 7.45 -25.58 -0.45
N GLU A 332 7.90 -26.67 -1.09
CA GLU A 332 8.08 -26.75 -2.54
C GLU A 332 6.73 -26.62 -3.28
N ASP A 333 5.67 -27.27 -2.78
CA ASP A 333 4.34 -27.17 -3.38
C ASP A 333 3.81 -25.74 -3.33
N PHE A 334 3.93 -25.07 -2.18
CA PHE A 334 3.54 -23.67 -2.07
C PHE A 334 4.41 -22.76 -2.95
N GLY A 335 5.71 -23.05 -3.04
CA GLY A 335 6.62 -22.36 -3.94
C GLY A 335 6.19 -22.46 -5.42
N ARG A 336 5.71 -23.64 -5.85
CA ARG A 336 5.11 -23.85 -7.17
C ARG A 336 3.76 -23.16 -7.32
N SER A 337 2.98 -23.13 -6.24
CA SER A 337 1.64 -22.53 -6.26
C SER A 337 1.68 -21.03 -6.47
N ILE A 338 2.65 -20.31 -5.86
CA ILE A 338 2.79 -18.88 -6.17
C ILE A 338 3.27 -18.68 -7.62
N ASP A 339 4.14 -19.56 -8.14
CA ASP A 339 4.59 -19.45 -9.54
C ASP A 339 3.42 -19.61 -10.52
N LYS A 340 2.48 -20.54 -10.25
CA LYS A 340 1.24 -20.67 -11.02
C LYS A 340 0.34 -19.45 -10.89
N MET A 341 0.20 -18.90 -9.68
CA MET A 341 -0.61 -17.71 -9.43
C MET A 341 -0.09 -16.52 -10.25
N GLU A 342 1.22 -16.25 -10.19
CA GLU A 342 1.88 -15.21 -10.99
C GLU A 342 1.65 -15.40 -12.49
N ALA A 343 1.86 -16.63 -12.98
CA ALA A 343 1.67 -16.96 -14.39
C ALA A 343 0.19 -16.84 -14.84
N SER A 344 -0.76 -17.00 -13.92
CA SER A 344 -2.19 -16.86 -14.21
C SER A 344 -2.69 -15.41 -14.24
N LYS A 345 -1.90 -14.48 -13.69
CA LYS A 345 -2.31 -13.07 -13.55
C LYS A 345 -2.39 -12.41 -14.91
N LYS A 346 -3.54 -11.79 -15.19
CA LYS A 346 -3.81 -11.05 -16.44
C LYS A 346 -4.42 -9.71 -16.12
N TYR A 347 -4.03 -8.71 -16.89
CA TYR A 347 -4.59 -7.37 -16.83
C TYR A 347 -5.45 -7.10 -18.07
N HIS A 348 -6.48 -6.29 -17.88
CA HIS A 348 -7.47 -5.92 -18.88
C HIS A 348 -7.55 -4.39 -18.95
N ASN A 349 -7.62 -3.86 -20.18
CA ASN A 349 -7.64 -2.41 -20.41
C ASN A 349 -8.91 -1.72 -19.91
N LYS A 350 -10.00 -2.48 -19.73
CA LYS A 350 -11.27 -1.96 -19.22
C LYS A 350 -11.55 -2.54 -17.82
N PRO A 351 -12.07 -1.73 -16.89
CA PRO A 351 -12.55 -2.23 -15.61
C PRO A 351 -13.79 -3.12 -15.81
N PHE A 352 -13.97 -4.08 -14.91
CA PHE A 352 -15.14 -4.93 -14.84
C PHE A 352 -16.32 -4.24 -14.14
N GLY A 353 -16.04 -3.29 -13.23
CA GLY A 353 -17.03 -2.64 -12.38
C GLY A 353 -17.49 -3.48 -11.19
N GLU A 354 -16.92 -4.67 -11.01
CA GLU A 354 -17.20 -5.58 -9.91
C GLU A 354 -15.97 -6.42 -9.56
N THR A 355 -15.89 -6.81 -8.29
CA THR A 355 -14.94 -7.81 -7.80
C THR A 355 -15.69 -9.12 -7.60
N LYS A 356 -15.15 -10.20 -8.14
CA LYS A 356 -15.69 -11.56 -8.07
C LYS A 356 -14.64 -12.53 -7.53
N PHE A 357 -15.02 -13.30 -6.52
CA PHE A 357 -14.31 -14.47 -6.04
C PHE A 357 -15.11 -15.73 -6.41
N HIS A 358 -14.50 -16.58 -7.23
CA HIS A 358 -15.09 -17.86 -7.64
C HIS A 358 -14.35 -19.02 -6.97
N TYR A 359 -15.11 -19.80 -6.20
CA TYR A 359 -14.65 -20.95 -5.44
C TYR A 359 -15.22 -22.24 -6.05
N PRO A 360 -14.42 -23.02 -6.80
CA PRO A 360 -14.84 -24.35 -7.24
C PRO A 360 -14.93 -25.30 -6.04
N LEU A 361 -16.08 -25.93 -5.86
CA LEU A 361 -16.34 -26.93 -4.82
C LEU A 361 -15.97 -28.31 -5.36
N ARG A 362 -14.87 -28.88 -4.87
CA ARG A 362 -14.33 -30.16 -5.36
C ARG A 362 -14.48 -31.32 -4.39
N SER A 363 -15.13 -31.10 -3.25
CA SER A 363 -15.30 -32.10 -2.21
C SER A 363 -16.65 -31.98 -1.51
N SER A 364 -17.11 -33.09 -0.91
CA SER A 364 -18.31 -33.09 -0.07
C SER A 364 -18.18 -32.17 1.14
N ILE A 365 -16.95 -32.02 1.68
CA ILE A 365 -16.64 -31.07 2.77
C ILE A 365 -16.86 -29.63 2.30
N ALA A 366 -16.36 -29.26 1.11
CA ALA A 366 -16.56 -27.93 0.55
C ALA A 366 -18.06 -27.61 0.34
N THR A 367 -18.83 -28.59 -0.16
CA THR A 367 -20.28 -28.48 -0.29
C THR A 367 -20.98 -28.29 1.06
N ARG A 368 -20.59 -29.08 2.08
CA ARG A 368 -21.09 -28.91 3.44
C ARG A 368 -20.77 -27.52 4.01
N ASN A 369 -19.54 -27.03 3.81
CA ASN A 369 -19.11 -25.72 4.31
C ASN A 369 -19.88 -24.57 3.62
N ARG A 370 -20.19 -24.73 2.32
CA ARG A 370 -21.08 -23.83 1.60
C ARG A 370 -22.48 -23.82 2.23
N ASP A 371 -23.08 -24.98 2.48
CA ASP A 371 -24.43 -25.06 3.06
C ASP A 371 -24.49 -24.46 4.47
N LEU A 372 -23.51 -24.79 5.33
CA LEU A 372 -23.42 -24.26 6.69
C LEU A 372 -23.26 -22.73 6.70
N GLY A 373 -22.34 -22.19 5.89
CA GLY A 373 -22.16 -20.74 5.79
C GLY A 373 -23.38 -20.01 5.24
N ILE A 374 -23.99 -20.52 4.17
CA ILE A 374 -25.20 -19.91 3.58
C ILE A 374 -26.38 -19.97 4.56
N ASN A 375 -26.58 -21.10 5.25
CA ASN A 375 -27.68 -21.24 6.22
C ASN A 375 -27.46 -20.35 7.44
N SER A 376 -26.23 -20.31 7.98
CA SER A 376 -25.88 -19.39 9.07
C SER A 376 -26.16 -17.94 8.67
N LEU A 377 -25.76 -17.54 7.46
CA LEU A 377 -26.03 -16.19 6.95
C LEU A 377 -27.54 -15.93 6.87
N ARG A 378 -28.32 -16.86 6.31
CA ARG A 378 -29.80 -16.76 6.21
C ARG A 378 -30.46 -16.57 7.57
N GLU A 379 -30.09 -17.39 8.56
CA GLU A 379 -30.67 -17.36 9.91
C GLU A 379 -30.34 -16.05 10.64
N ASN A 380 -29.15 -15.49 10.39
CA ASN A 380 -28.66 -14.30 11.09
C ASN A 380 -28.80 -13.01 10.28
N MET A 381 -29.43 -13.03 9.09
CA MET A 381 -29.53 -11.87 8.20
C MET A 381 -30.12 -10.63 8.89
N SER A 382 -31.16 -10.82 9.70
CA SER A 382 -31.84 -9.73 10.40
C SER A 382 -30.92 -9.05 11.42
N LEU A 383 -30.19 -9.84 12.21
CA LEU A 383 -29.19 -9.35 13.15
C LEU A 383 -28.03 -8.67 12.41
N PHE A 384 -27.57 -9.27 11.32
CA PHE A 384 -26.52 -8.71 10.47
C PHE A 384 -26.87 -7.30 9.98
N TYR A 385 -28.09 -7.09 9.45
CA TYR A 385 -28.54 -5.77 9.02
C TYR A 385 -28.72 -4.75 10.16
N CYS A 386 -28.98 -5.20 11.39
CA CYS A 386 -29.03 -4.31 12.55
C CYS A 386 -27.66 -3.72 12.90
N PHE A 387 -26.58 -4.47 12.68
CA PHE A 387 -25.20 -4.06 13.02
C PHE A 387 -24.38 -3.58 11.82
N ALA A 388 -24.78 -3.92 10.59
CA ALA A 388 -24.24 -3.36 9.36
C ALA A 388 -24.77 -1.93 9.16
N GLN A 389 -24.31 -1.00 10.01
CA GLN A 389 -24.68 0.41 9.90
C GLN A 389 -24.28 0.94 8.51
N GLN A 390 -25.30 1.26 7.71
CA GLN A 390 -25.27 2.19 6.57
C GLN A 390 -24.50 1.80 5.30
N SER A 391 -23.72 0.71 5.27
CA SER A 391 -22.79 0.41 4.16
C SER A 391 -23.16 -0.74 3.22
N ILE A 392 -24.26 -1.48 3.44
CA ILE A 392 -24.70 -2.57 2.53
C ILE A 392 -26.13 -2.29 2.08
N VAL A 393 -26.36 -2.18 0.76
CA VAL A 393 -27.72 -1.90 0.21
C VAL A 393 -28.46 -3.18 -0.12
N LEU A 394 -27.77 -4.15 -0.72
CA LEU A 394 -28.40 -5.33 -1.30
C LEU A 394 -27.50 -6.55 -1.11
N LEU A 395 -28.03 -7.58 -0.46
CA LEU A 395 -27.45 -8.92 -0.47
C LEU A 395 -28.39 -9.87 -1.22
N LEU A 396 -27.94 -10.38 -2.36
CA LEU A 396 -28.66 -11.38 -3.16
C LEU A 396 -28.05 -12.77 -2.93
N LEU A 397 -28.85 -13.70 -2.42
CA LEU A 397 -28.51 -15.12 -2.34
C LEU A 397 -29.25 -15.85 -3.45
N THR A 398 -28.54 -16.45 -4.41
CA THR A 398 -29.19 -17.12 -5.55
C THR A 398 -28.64 -18.52 -5.80
N THR A 399 -29.55 -19.46 -6.01
CA THR A 399 -29.24 -20.76 -6.62
C THR A 399 -29.49 -20.64 -8.12
N THR A 400 -28.68 -21.28 -8.97
CA THR A 400 -28.92 -21.27 -10.43
C THR A 400 -30.26 -21.90 -10.84
N LYS A 401 -30.92 -22.64 -9.92
CA LYS A 401 -32.22 -23.29 -10.14
C LYS A 401 -33.43 -22.50 -9.63
N ASN A 402 -33.28 -21.47 -8.78
CA ASN A 402 -34.39 -20.62 -8.29
C ASN A 402 -33.88 -19.29 -7.71
N GLN A 403 -34.50 -18.17 -8.11
CA GLN A 403 -34.26 -16.81 -7.59
C GLN A 403 -35.23 -16.51 -6.42
N HIS A 404 -34.74 -16.46 -5.18
CA HIS A 404 -35.39 -15.82 -4.04
C HIS A 404 -34.28 -15.36 -3.08
N PHE A 405 -34.16 -14.12 -2.59
CA PHE A 405 -35.14 -13.16 -2.09
C PHE A 405 -34.52 -11.74 -2.10
N VAL A 406 -35.32 -10.68 -2.26
CA VAL A 406 -34.91 -9.26 -2.25
C VAL A 406 -35.59 -8.55 -1.09
N PRO A 407 -34.91 -8.16 0.01
CA PRO A 407 -35.43 -7.11 0.87
C PRO A 407 -35.06 -5.77 0.21
N LYS A 408 -35.95 -5.24 -0.63
CA LYS A 408 -35.91 -3.85 -1.10
C LYS A 408 -36.39 -2.96 0.06
N THR A 409 -35.59 -2.83 1.11
CA THR A 409 -35.90 -1.87 2.17
C THR A 409 -35.45 -0.48 1.75
N LYS A 410 -36.38 0.28 1.14
CA LYS A 410 -36.27 1.74 1.09
C LYS A 410 -36.04 2.23 2.52
N ARG A 411 -35.04 3.13 2.69
CA ARG A 411 -34.59 3.78 3.93
C ARG A 411 -35.73 4.15 4.90
N GLU A 412 -36.89 4.54 4.37
CA GLU A 412 -38.08 4.96 5.11
C GLU A 412 -38.80 3.84 5.89
N LYS A 413 -38.77 2.58 5.43
CA LYS A 413 -39.40 1.46 6.15
C LYS A 413 -38.56 0.96 7.33
N PHE A 414 -37.23 1.15 7.29
CA PHE A 414 -36.33 0.75 8.38
C PHE A 414 -36.54 1.58 9.65
N VAL A 415 -36.85 2.87 9.52
CA VAL A 415 -37.21 3.74 10.67
C VAL A 415 -38.50 3.28 11.34
N LYS A 416 -39.45 2.74 10.57
CA LYS A 416 -40.73 2.20 11.07
C LYS A 416 -40.53 0.85 11.78
N TYR A 417 -39.69 -0.03 11.24
CA TYR A 417 -39.32 -1.32 11.86
C TYR A 417 -38.55 -1.14 13.17
N LYS A 418 -37.65 -0.15 13.24
CA LYS A 418 -36.89 0.19 14.46
C LYS A 418 -37.78 0.64 15.62
N ARG A 419 -38.94 1.26 15.33
CA ARG A 419 -39.95 1.64 16.34
C ARG A 419 -40.82 0.48 16.81
N GLN A 420 -40.98 -0.58 16.01
CA GLN A 420 -41.83 -1.73 16.37
C GLN A 420 -41.10 -2.79 17.21
N ILE A 421 -39.77 -2.92 17.09
CA ILE A 421 -38.98 -3.94 17.81
C ILE A 421 -38.36 -3.40 19.11
N ALA A 422 -38.30 -2.07 19.28
CA ALA A 422 -37.76 -1.43 20.48
C ALA A 422 -38.44 -1.83 21.82
N PRO A 423 -39.72 -2.24 21.90
CA PRO A 423 -40.30 -2.67 23.17
C PRO A 423 -40.02 -4.14 23.54
N THR A 424 -39.55 -4.98 22.63
CA THR A 424 -39.48 -6.45 22.83
C THR A 424 -38.07 -7.02 22.98
N MET A 425 -37.03 -6.18 23.06
CA MET A 425 -35.62 -6.60 23.16
C MET A 425 -34.91 -6.05 24.42
N ILE A 426 -35.65 -5.69 25.47
CA ILE A 426 -35.08 -5.17 26.72
C ILE A 426 -34.70 -6.28 27.73
N ASP A 427 -35.11 -7.54 27.54
CA ASP A 427 -34.98 -8.56 28.61
C ASP A 427 -33.86 -9.62 28.44
N LEU A 428 -32.75 -9.34 27.74
CA LEU A 428 -31.69 -10.36 27.56
C LEU A 428 -30.27 -10.00 27.99
N TYR A 429 -30.08 -8.94 28.79
CA TYR A 429 -28.81 -8.75 29.51
C TYR A 429 -29.04 -8.20 30.92
N SER A 430 -29.50 -9.09 31.80
CA SER A 430 -29.32 -8.96 33.24
C SER A 430 -28.91 -10.31 33.81
N PHE A 431 -27.62 -10.60 33.82
CA PHE A 431 -26.98 -11.47 34.81
C PHE A 431 -25.50 -11.08 34.94
N GLN A 432 -25.04 -11.15 36.19
CA GLN A 432 -23.87 -10.55 36.82
C GLN A 432 -22.51 -10.85 36.17
#